data_AF-A0AAQ3UK47-F1
#
_entry.id   AF-A0AAQ3UK47-F1
#
_cell.length_a   1.000
_cell.length_b   1.000
_cell.length_c   1.000
_cell.angle_alpha   90.00
_cell.angle_beta   90.00
_cell.angle_gamma   90.00
#
_symmetry.space_group_name_H-M   'P 1'
#
loop_
_entity.id
_entity.type
_entity.pdbx_description
1 polymer ?
#
loop_
_entity_poly.entity_id
_entity_poly.type
_entity_poly.pdbx_seq_one_letter_code
_entity_poly.pdbx_strand_id
1 'polypeptide(L)'
;MAVGKPGYKGVIERALVCQTPLFAFVRLCVDNLGHQFCCHFFQDIHCLFVMEVMWGLQNIMHFLVPQEKMKLRNKDRVPMSQGLKVHLNRYGFDVKLDMVNANILMAACILFDCENSYVKNSKILRLAGEIIKDISGIDPEFFDLMEFATVLKIICYHAERTISEEAMFTQNVVNTLVRDAHKYESKIDKGIYLKAYHQIVDIHKDVAKTRKILEFLASCCLHVLANRAEGSAK
;
A
#
# COMPACT_ATOMS: atom_id res chain seq x y z
N MET A 1 -16.93 -15.74 19.02
CA MET A 1 -15.96 -15.25 18.02
C MET A 1 -16.33 -15.83 16.66
N ALA A 2 -16.69 -15.02 15.66
CA ALA A 2 -17.13 -15.51 14.35
C ALA A 2 -16.02 -16.22 13.57
N VAL A 3 -14.79 -15.70 13.62
CA VAL A 3 -13.60 -16.16 12.87
C VAL A 3 -13.22 -17.63 13.15
N GLY A 4 -13.62 -18.20 14.29
CA GLY A 4 -13.34 -19.60 14.66
C GLY A 4 -14.38 -20.62 14.19
N LYS A 5 -15.43 -20.23 13.46
CA LYS A 5 -16.44 -21.19 12.99
C LYS A 5 -15.88 -22.04 11.82
N PRO A 6 -16.06 -23.37 11.83
CA PRO A 6 -15.57 -24.26 10.78
C PRO A 6 -16.02 -23.87 9.36
N GLY A 7 -17.23 -23.32 9.22
CA GLY A 7 -17.80 -22.90 7.94
C GLY A 7 -17.15 -21.67 7.31
N TYR A 8 -16.38 -20.87 8.06
CA TYR A 8 -15.71 -19.69 7.54
C TYR A 8 -14.25 -19.91 7.17
N LYS A 9 -13.64 -21.02 7.62
CA LYS A 9 -12.25 -21.36 7.32
C LYS A 9 -11.96 -21.30 5.82
N GLY A 10 -12.77 -21.99 5.01
CA GLY A 10 -12.58 -22.00 3.55
C GLY A 10 -12.85 -20.65 2.87
N VAL A 11 -13.71 -19.79 3.44
CA VAL A 11 -13.97 -18.44 2.90
C VAL A 11 -12.80 -17.51 3.24
N ILE A 12 -12.30 -17.57 4.46
CA ILE A 12 -11.15 -16.80 4.93
C ILE A 12 -9.90 -17.24 4.17
N GLU A 13 -9.63 -18.54 4.04
CA GLU A 13 -8.50 -19.07 3.27
C GLU A 13 -8.55 -18.64 1.80
N ARG A 14 -9.72 -18.72 1.14
CA ARG A 14 -9.88 -18.21 -0.24
C ARG A 14 -9.68 -16.71 -0.35
N ALA A 15 -10.17 -15.94 0.62
CA ALA A 15 -9.98 -14.48 0.64
C ALA A 15 -8.54 -14.08 0.95
N LEU A 16 -7.77 -14.89 1.69
CA LEU A 16 -6.35 -14.68 1.96
C LEU A 16 -5.47 -15.05 0.76
N VAL A 17 -5.86 -16.07 -0.03
CA VAL A 17 -5.14 -16.50 -1.24
C VAL A 17 -5.46 -15.59 -2.44
N CYS A 18 -6.64 -14.96 -2.47
CA CYS A 18 -7.00 -14.02 -3.52
C CYS A 18 -6.27 -12.69 -3.28
N GLN A 19 -5.45 -12.25 -4.24
CA GLN A 19 -4.64 -11.01 -4.24
C GLN A 19 -5.51 -9.75 -4.05
N THR A 20 -5.94 -9.52 -2.82
CA THR A 20 -6.87 -8.49 -2.39
C THR A 20 -6.33 -7.82 -1.12
N PRO A 21 -6.84 -6.63 -0.76
CA PRO A 21 -6.45 -5.87 0.43
C PRO A 21 -6.46 -6.66 1.77
N LEU A 22 -7.01 -7.88 1.80
CA LEU A 22 -6.92 -8.79 2.95
C LEU A 22 -5.51 -9.37 3.15
N PHE A 23 -4.81 -9.74 2.08
CA PHE A 23 -3.42 -10.19 2.16
C PHE A 23 -2.51 -9.04 2.62
N ALA A 24 -2.77 -7.84 2.10
CA ALA A 24 -2.16 -6.60 2.56
C ALA A 24 -2.36 -6.38 4.05
N PHE A 25 -3.59 -6.55 4.54
CA PHE A 25 -3.91 -6.37 5.95
C PHE A 25 -3.17 -7.36 6.85
N VAL A 26 -3.24 -8.66 6.53
CA VAL A 26 -2.54 -9.68 7.30
C VAL A 26 -1.05 -9.40 7.29
N ARG A 27 -0.49 -9.05 6.13
CA ARG A 27 0.92 -8.72 5.98
C ARG A 27 1.31 -7.41 6.69
N LEU A 28 0.45 -6.41 6.75
CA LEU A 28 0.65 -5.18 7.53
C LEU A 28 0.74 -5.48 9.04
N CYS A 29 -0.06 -6.43 9.54
CA CYS A 29 0.05 -6.91 10.92
C CYS A 29 1.30 -7.80 11.14
N VAL A 30 1.77 -8.53 10.13
CA VAL A 30 2.93 -9.44 10.20
C VAL A 30 4.25 -8.69 10.12
N ASP A 31 4.42 -7.81 9.12
CA ASP A 31 5.72 -7.25 8.74
C ASP A 31 6.20 -6.16 9.72
N ASN A 32 5.29 -5.50 10.46
CA ASN A 32 5.63 -4.42 11.41
C ASN A 32 6.02 -4.92 12.82
N LEU A 33 6.00 -6.24 13.08
CA LEU A 33 6.28 -6.84 14.41
C LEU A 33 7.43 -7.85 14.45
N GLY A 34 8.20 -7.99 13.36
CA GLY A 34 9.45 -8.76 13.36
C GLY A 34 9.26 -10.26 13.10
N HIS A 35 10.19 -10.80 12.29
CA HIS A 35 10.24 -12.17 11.81
C HIS A 35 10.23 -13.23 12.93
N GLN A 36 9.08 -13.89 13.13
CA GLN A 36 9.06 -15.30 13.50
C GLN A 36 7.69 -15.90 13.15
N PHE A 37 7.59 -16.48 11.95
CA PHE A 37 6.40 -17.22 11.53
C PHE A 37 6.72 -18.69 11.38
N CYS A 38 6.11 -19.51 12.23
CA CYS A 38 5.90 -20.93 11.99
C CYS A 38 4.40 -21.22 12.04
N CYS A 39 3.84 -21.46 10.86
CA CYS A 39 2.48 -21.88 10.62
C CYS A 39 2.28 -23.32 11.09
N HIS A 40 1.54 -23.54 12.19
CA HIS A 40 0.74 -24.76 12.43
C HIS A 40 -0.31 -24.62 13.58
N PHE A 41 -0.50 -23.43 14.19
CA PHE A 41 -0.64 -23.33 15.65
C PHE A 41 -1.84 -22.53 16.24
N PHE A 42 -2.99 -22.34 15.56
CA PHE A 42 -4.14 -21.64 16.19
C PHE A 42 -4.98 -22.55 17.12
N GLN A 43 -4.33 -23.30 18.01
CA GLN A 43 -5.04 -24.00 19.07
C GLN A 43 -4.78 -23.45 20.48
N ASP A 44 -3.64 -22.84 20.84
CA ASP A 44 -3.43 -22.44 22.25
C ASP A 44 -2.42 -21.29 22.48
N ILE A 45 -2.32 -20.27 21.62
CA ILE A 45 -1.34 -19.18 21.84
C ILE A 45 -1.99 -17.78 21.96
N HIS A 46 -1.87 -17.20 23.16
CA HIS A 46 -1.90 -15.77 23.44
C HIS A 46 -0.64 -15.08 22.87
N CYS A 47 -0.61 -14.83 21.57
CA CYS A 47 0.43 -14.02 20.95
C CYS A 47 -0.19 -12.71 20.46
N LEU A 48 0.48 -11.59 20.70
CA LEU A 48 0.07 -10.25 20.24
C LEU A 48 -0.26 -10.26 18.73
N PHE A 49 0.49 -11.03 17.96
CA PHE A 49 0.29 -11.24 16.54
C PHE A 49 -1.07 -11.88 16.18
N VAL A 50 -1.45 -12.93 16.91
CA VAL A 50 -2.75 -13.61 16.76
C VAL A 50 -3.88 -12.64 17.05
N MET A 51 -3.72 -11.78 18.07
CA MET A 51 -4.71 -10.77 18.40
C MET A 51 -4.86 -9.70 17.30
N GLU A 52 -3.76 -9.24 16.68
CA GLU A 52 -3.84 -8.24 15.61
C GLU A 52 -4.49 -8.79 14.33
N VAL A 53 -4.16 -10.02 13.92
CA VAL A 53 -4.78 -10.67 12.76
C VAL A 53 -6.26 -10.95 13.01
N MET A 54 -6.60 -11.49 14.19
CA MET A 54 -8.00 -11.76 14.55
C MET A 54 -8.81 -10.48 14.66
N TRP A 55 -8.23 -9.41 15.22
CA TRP A 55 -8.86 -8.09 15.28
C TRP A 55 -9.16 -7.55 13.89
N GLY A 56 -8.20 -7.64 12.97
CA GLY A 56 -8.38 -7.25 11.59
C GLY A 56 -9.50 -7.98 10.88
N LEU A 57 -9.45 -9.32 10.92
CA LEU A 57 -10.47 -10.19 10.35
C LEU A 57 -11.85 -9.87 10.91
N GLN A 58 -11.97 -9.60 12.21
CA GLN A 58 -13.23 -9.20 12.81
C GLN A 58 -13.74 -7.84 12.29
N ASN A 59 -12.86 -6.87 12.05
CA ASN A 59 -13.25 -5.55 11.55
C ASN A 59 -13.70 -5.58 10.08
N ILE A 60 -13.20 -6.52 9.27
CA ILE A 60 -13.55 -6.67 7.86
C ILE A 60 -14.48 -7.87 7.57
N MET A 61 -14.89 -8.61 8.59
CA MET A 61 -15.73 -9.81 8.43
C MET A 61 -17.00 -9.54 7.64
N HIS A 62 -17.62 -8.37 7.84
CA HIS A 62 -18.83 -7.97 7.11
C HIS A 62 -18.60 -7.70 5.61
N PHE A 63 -17.36 -7.40 5.20
CA PHE A 63 -16.98 -7.35 3.78
C PHE A 63 -16.72 -8.75 3.23
N LEU A 64 -16.08 -9.62 4.01
CA LEU A 64 -15.72 -10.98 3.61
C LEU A 64 -16.93 -11.92 3.55
N VAL A 65 -17.88 -11.74 4.48
CA VAL A 65 -19.08 -12.53 4.64
C VAL A 65 -20.25 -11.55 4.83
N PRO A 66 -20.81 -10.98 3.74
CA PRO A 66 -21.88 -9.98 3.82
C PRO A 66 -23.14 -10.46 4.56
N GLN A 67 -23.34 -11.77 4.63
CA GLN A 67 -24.43 -12.43 5.35
C GLN A 67 -24.23 -12.40 6.88
N GLU A 68 -23.00 -12.18 7.36
CA GLU A 68 -22.70 -12.10 8.78
C GLU A 68 -22.98 -10.69 9.32
N LYS A 69 -24.09 -10.58 10.06
CA LYS A 69 -24.60 -9.31 10.62
C LYS A 69 -23.86 -8.85 11.88
N MET A 70 -22.72 -9.45 12.21
CA MET A 70 -22.03 -9.22 13.49
C MET A 70 -21.37 -7.84 13.51
N LYS A 71 -22.05 -6.84 14.07
CA LYS A 71 -21.44 -5.55 14.41
C LYS A 71 -20.63 -5.72 15.70
N LEU A 72 -19.31 -5.49 15.63
CA LEU A 72 -18.45 -5.43 16.81
C LEU A 72 -18.99 -4.37 17.79
N ARG A 73 -19.25 -4.75 19.05
CA ARG A 73 -19.56 -3.79 20.11
C ARG A 73 -18.28 -3.05 20.50
N ASN A 74 -18.38 -1.80 20.96
CA ASN A 74 -17.21 -0.98 21.32
C ASN A 74 -16.27 -1.68 22.32
N LYS A 75 -16.82 -2.45 23.28
CA LYS A 75 -16.06 -3.23 24.26
C LYS A 75 -15.33 -4.45 23.71
N ASP A 76 -15.74 -4.93 22.53
CA ASP A 76 -15.16 -6.09 21.85
C ASP A 76 -14.12 -5.64 20.79
N ARG A 77 -13.94 -4.31 20.62
CA ARG A 77 -12.84 -3.74 19.83
C ARG A 77 -11.55 -3.89 20.64
N VAL A 78 -10.75 -4.91 20.33
CA VAL A 78 -9.38 -5.06 20.84
C VAL A 78 -8.63 -3.71 20.70
N PRO A 79 -7.73 -3.33 21.62
CA PRO A 79 -6.87 -2.16 21.43
C PRO A 79 -6.24 -2.19 20.04
N MET A 80 -6.25 -1.02 19.38
CA MET A 80 -5.78 -0.78 18.02
C MET A 80 -4.49 -1.55 17.74
N SER A 81 -4.40 -2.23 16.59
CA SER A 81 -3.14 -2.80 16.12
C SER A 81 -2.06 -1.70 16.15
N GLN A 82 -0.96 -1.97 16.85
CA GLN A 82 0.15 -1.03 16.92
C GLN A 82 0.78 -0.88 15.53
N GLY A 83 0.78 -1.96 14.75
CA GLY A 83 1.19 -1.94 13.34
C GLY A 83 0.39 -0.95 12.52
N LEU A 84 -0.95 -0.97 12.62
CA LEU A 84 -1.83 -0.02 11.91
C LEU A 84 -1.59 1.43 12.34
N LYS A 85 -1.39 1.67 13.64
CA LYS A 85 -1.12 3.02 14.17
C LYS A 85 0.19 3.56 13.61
N VAL A 86 1.26 2.78 13.71
CA VAL A 86 2.58 3.16 13.17
C VAL A 86 2.50 3.39 11.67
N HIS A 87 1.78 2.54 10.93
CA HIS A 87 1.59 2.67 9.49
C HIS A 87 0.90 3.99 9.12
N LEU A 88 -0.26 4.28 9.70
CA LEU A 88 -1.00 5.53 9.42
C LEU A 88 -0.23 6.77 9.86
N ASN A 89 0.53 6.69 10.95
CA ASN A 89 1.40 7.79 11.42
C ASN A 89 2.50 8.14 10.40
N ARG A 90 3.03 7.17 9.63
CA ARG A 90 4.02 7.46 8.56
C ARG A 90 3.45 8.35 7.46
N TYR A 91 2.13 8.33 7.28
CA TYR A 91 1.40 9.20 6.36
C TYR A 91 0.90 10.50 7.01
N GLY A 92 1.24 10.74 8.28
CA GLY A 92 0.84 11.94 9.03
C GLY A 92 -0.54 11.85 9.70
N PHE A 93 -1.14 10.66 9.77
CA PHE A 93 -2.47 10.46 10.36
C PHE A 93 -2.40 9.88 11.77
N ASP A 94 -2.58 10.72 12.79
CA ASP A 94 -2.74 10.28 14.19
C ASP A 94 -4.18 9.81 14.45
N VAL A 95 -4.44 8.54 14.14
CA VAL A 95 -5.77 7.94 14.27
C VAL A 95 -5.94 7.34 15.68
N LYS A 96 -6.96 7.82 16.41
CA LYS A 96 -7.37 7.25 17.70
C LYS A 96 -8.25 6.00 17.50
N LEU A 97 -8.30 5.12 18.50
CA LEU A 97 -9.07 3.86 18.48
C LEU A 97 -10.52 4.06 17.99
N ASP A 98 -11.19 5.09 18.51
CA ASP A 98 -12.62 5.32 18.26
C ASP A 98 -12.90 5.79 16.83
N MET A 99 -11.87 6.25 16.12
CA MET A 99 -11.93 6.69 14.73
C MET A 99 -11.80 5.50 13.77
N VAL A 100 -11.13 4.43 14.19
CA VAL A 100 -10.88 3.26 13.34
C VAL A 100 -12.19 2.59 12.96
N ASN A 101 -12.47 2.62 11.66
CA ASN A 101 -13.59 1.94 11.03
C ASN A 101 -13.09 1.25 9.76
N ALA A 102 -13.98 0.49 9.13
CA ALA A 102 -13.59 -0.34 8.00
C ALA A 102 -13.09 0.45 6.77
N ASN A 103 -13.52 1.71 6.59
CA ASN A 103 -13.01 2.57 5.51
C ASN A 103 -11.57 3.03 5.79
N ILE A 104 -11.25 3.40 7.03
CA ILE A 104 -9.87 3.73 7.42
C ILE A 104 -8.96 2.51 7.26
N LEU A 105 -9.46 1.33 7.64
CA LEU A 105 -8.71 0.09 7.53
C LEU A 105 -8.47 -0.30 6.07
N MET A 106 -9.50 -0.21 5.20
CA MET A 106 -9.34 -0.41 3.75
C MET A 106 -8.32 0.56 3.13
N ALA A 107 -8.39 1.85 3.50
CA ALA A 107 -7.43 2.84 3.05
C ALA A 107 -5.99 2.51 3.50
N ALA A 108 -5.81 2.09 4.75
CA ALA A 108 -4.51 1.64 5.26
C ALA A 108 -3.97 0.44 4.47
N CYS A 109 -4.82 -0.53 4.11
CA CYS A 109 -4.45 -1.67 3.28
C CYS A 109 -3.97 -1.24 1.89
N ILE A 110 -4.71 -0.34 1.23
CA ILE A 110 -4.32 0.17 -0.09
C ILE A 110 -2.94 0.84 -0.03
N LEU A 111 -2.70 1.67 0.98
CA LEU A 111 -1.40 2.30 1.19
C LEU A 111 -0.28 1.28 1.40
N PHE A 112 -0.55 0.22 2.17
CA PHE A 112 0.42 -0.84 2.42
C PHE A 112 0.73 -1.66 1.15
N ASP A 113 -0.27 -1.99 0.35
CA ASP A 113 -0.08 -2.65 -0.95
C ASP A 113 0.74 -1.78 -1.91
N CYS A 114 0.48 -0.47 -1.89
CA CYS A 114 1.25 0.51 -2.64
C CYS A 114 2.72 0.51 -2.21
N GLU A 115 3.03 0.54 -0.90
CA GLU A 115 4.40 0.49 -0.40
C GLU A 115 5.12 -0.81 -0.80
N ASN A 116 4.47 -1.95 -0.67
CA ASN A 116 5.06 -3.23 -1.07
C ASN A 116 5.34 -3.28 -2.58
N SER A 117 4.41 -2.78 -3.38
CA SER A 117 4.56 -2.71 -4.83
C SER A 117 5.65 -1.70 -5.23
N TYR A 118 5.79 -0.61 -4.48
CA TYR A 118 6.85 0.38 -4.63
C TYR A 118 8.22 -0.23 -4.33
N VAL A 119 8.38 -0.94 -3.21
CA VAL A 119 9.62 -1.64 -2.83
C VAL A 119 10.02 -2.65 -3.90
N LYS A 120 9.06 -3.45 -4.39
CA LYS A 120 9.30 -4.43 -5.46
C LYS A 120 9.84 -3.77 -6.73
N ASN A 121 9.19 -2.71 -7.19
CA ASN A 121 9.60 -2.00 -8.39
C ASN A 121 10.92 -1.22 -8.19
N SER A 122 11.20 -0.73 -6.98
CA SER A 122 12.44 0.02 -6.70
C SER A 122 13.70 -0.78 -7.03
N LYS A 123 13.71 -2.08 -6.75
CA LYS A 123 14.87 -2.95 -7.04
C LYS A 123 15.10 -3.05 -8.55
N ILE A 124 14.04 -3.25 -9.31
CA ILE A 124 14.10 -3.36 -10.79
C ILE A 124 14.57 -2.04 -11.39
N LEU A 125 14.03 -0.92 -10.92
CA LEU A 125 14.34 0.41 -11.43
C LEU A 125 15.77 0.85 -11.06
N ARG A 126 16.27 0.51 -9.87
CA ARG A 126 17.66 0.80 -9.46
C ARG A 126 18.69 0.10 -10.34
N LEU A 127 18.46 -1.16 -10.69
CA LEU A 127 19.31 -1.88 -11.65
C LEU A 127 19.33 -1.18 -13.03
N ALA A 128 18.17 -0.67 -13.46
CA ALA A 128 18.10 0.11 -14.69
C ALA A 128 18.87 1.44 -14.60
N GLY A 129 18.93 2.03 -13.41
CA GLY A 129 19.72 3.24 -13.14
C GLY A 129 21.20 3.06 -13.41
N GLU A 130 21.78 1.94 -12.98
CA GLU A 130 23.18 1.62 -13.26
C GLU A 130 23.43 1.59 -14.78
N ILE A 131 22.51 0.98 -15.54
CA ILE A 131 22.58 0.92 -17.01
C ILE A 131 22.48 2.33 -17.64
N ILE A 132 21.59 3.18 -17.12
CA ILE A 132 21.42 4.57 -17.58
C ILE A 132 22.68 5.39 -17.34
N LYS A 133 23.30 5.25 -16.16
CA LYS A 133 24.56 5.91 -15.81
C LYS A 133 25.68 5.48 -16.75
N ASP A 134 25.81 4.19 -16.99
CA ASP A 134 26.86 3.63 -17.85
C ASP A 134 26.73 4.04 -19.32
N ILE A 135 25.51 4.18 -19.84
CA ILE A 135 25.27 4.43 -21.27
C ILE A 135 25.18 5.92 -21.58
N SER A 136 24.47 6.67 -20.74
CA SER A 136 24.15 8.08 -20.99
C SER A 136 24.85 9.04 -20.04
N GLY A 137 25.61 8.55 -19.06
CA GLY A 137 26.31 9.40 -18.07
C GLY A 137 25.37 10.18 -17.16
N ILE A 138 24.08 9.83 -17.15
CA ILE A 138 23.08 10.48 -16.30
C ILE A 138 23.13 9.80 -14.95
N ASP A 139 23.44 10.57 -13.91
CA ASP A 139 23.47 10.04 -12.55
C ASP A 139 22.04 9.97 -11.98
N PRO A 140 21.50 8.76 -11.76
CA PRO A 140 20.12 8.62 -11.38
C PRO A 140 19.94 8.54 -9.85
N GLU A 141 21.02 8.78 -9.08
CA GLU A 141 21.01 8.80 -7.61
C GLU A 141 19.97 9.76 -7.03
N PHE A 142 19.65 10.82 -7.77
CA PHE A 142 18.67 11.84 -7.36
C PHE A 142 17.25 11.59 -7.86
N PHE A 143 17.03 10.58 -8.69
CA PHE A 143 15.70 10.32 -9.23
C PHE A 143 14.81 9.62 -8.21
N ASP A 144 13.62 10.16 -8.00
CA ASP A 144 12.54 9.42 -7.36
C ASP A 144 12.06 8.27 -8.26
N LEU A 145 11.24 7.36 -7.72
CA LEU A 145 10.79 6.20 -8.49
C LEU A 145 9.95 6.55 -9.72
N MET A 146 9.18 7.64 -9.63
CA MET A 146 8.32 8.11 -10.72
C MET A 146 9.17 8.71 -11.83
N GLU A 147 10.19 9.49 -11.48
CA GLU A 147 11.20 9.99 -12.40
C GLU A 147 11.92 8.82 -13.08
N PHE A 148 12.41 7.85 -12.32
CA PHE A 148 13.04 6.63 -12.86
C PHE A 148 12.15 5.89 -13.87
N ALA A 149 10.90 5.62 -13.47
CA ALA A 149 9.94 4.95 -14.33
C ALA A 149 9.73 5.75 -15.63
N THR A 150 9.67 7.07 -15.52
CA THR A 150 9.46 7.97 -16.65
C THR A 150 10.67 8.02 -17.58
N VAL A 151 11.90 8.05 -17.05
CA VAL A 151 13.14 7.94 -17.84
C VAL A 151 13.13 6.67 -18.69
N LEU A 152 12.77 5.54 -18.10
CA LEU A 152 12.74 4.26 -18.81
C LEU A 152 11.64 4.23 -19.88
N LYS A 153 10.49 4.85 -19.61
CA LYS A 153 9.46 5.04 -20.64
C LYS A 153 9.97 5.93 -21.78
N ILE A 154 10.66 7.02 -21.48
CA ILE A 154 11.27 7.91 -22.48
C ILE A 154 12.30 7.14 -23.34
N ILE A 155 13.11 6.27 -22.75
CA ILE A 155 14.08 5.43 -23.48
C ILE A 155 13.35 4.42 -24.38
N CYS A 156 12.45 3.62 -23.80
CA CYS A 156 11.84 2.48 -24.49
C CYS A 156 10.76 2.88 -25.51
N TYR A 157 10.06 4.00 -25.25
CA TYR A 157 8.87 4.46 -25.99
C TYR A 157 8.98 5.95 -26.33
N HIS A 158 10.15 6.38 -26.81
CA HIS A 158 10.45 7.78 -27.13
C HIS A 158 9.49 8.45 -28.14
N ALA A 159 8.79 7.68 -28.98
CA ALA A 159 7.80 8.22 -29.92
C ALA A 159 6.44 8.53 -29.25
N GLU A 160 6.15 7.94 -28.09
CA GLU A 160 4.87 8.02 -27.38
C GLU A 160 4.95 8.92 -26.14
N ARG A 161 6.00 9.75 -26.05
CA ARG A 161 6.21 10.65 -24.91
C ARG A 161 5.16 11.73 -24.86
N THR A 162 4.80 12.10 -23.65
CA THR A 162 3.91 13.22 -23.38
C THR A 162 4.69 14.41 -22.86
N ILE A 163 4.14 15.61 -23.06
CA ILE A 163 4.70 16.87 -22.52
C ILE A 163 4.86 16.78 -20.99
N SER A 164 3.93 16.11 -20.31
CA SER A 164 3.99 15.94 -18.84
C SER A 164 5.16 15.07 -18.39
N GLU A 165 5.59 14.10 -19.19
CA GLU A 165 6.72 13.23 -18.87
C GLU A 165 8.04 13.94 -19.12
N GLU A 166 8.13 14.70 -20.21
CA GLU A 166 9.33 15.49 -20.53
C GLU A 166 9.54 16.63 -19.53
N ALA A 167 8.46 17.25 -19.04
CA ALA A 167 8.51 18.32 -18.05
C ALA A 167 9.09 17.91 -16.68
N MET A 168 9.22 16.61 -16.40
CA MET A 168 9.90 16.10 -15.20
C MET A 168 11.43 16.30 -15.26
N PHE A 169 11.98 16.56 -16.45
CA PHE A 169 13.43 16.62 -16.65
C PHE A 169 13.85 17.88 -17.39
N THR A 170 15.14 18.20 -17.29
CA THR A 170 15.73 19.22 -18.16
C THR A 170 15.76 18.74 -19.60
N GLN A 171 15.63 19.66 -20.55
CA GLN A 171 15.67 19.31 -21.99
C GLN A 171 16.96 18.58 -22.39
N ASN A 172 18.08 18.89 -21.74
CA ASN A 172 19.36 18.22 -21.99
C ASN A 172 19.33 16.73 -21.62
N VAL A 173 18.71 16.40 -20.48
CA VAL A 173 18.51 15.02 -20.03
C VAL A 173 17.61 14.29 -21.02
N VAL A 174 16.44 14.87 -21.38
CA VAL A 174 15.52 14.26 -22.35
C VAL A 174 16.24 14.00 -23.67
N ASN A 175 16.89 15.02 -24.26
CA ASN A 175 17.60 14.90 -25.53
C ASN A 175 18.68 13.80 -25.51
N THR A 176 19.42 13.71 -24.40
CA THR A 176 20.44 12.67 -24.20
C THR A 176 19.81 11.28 -24.18
N LEU A 177 18.74 11.08 -23.42
CA LEU A 177 18.01 9.82 -23.35
C LEU A 177 17.47 9.40 -24.74
N VAL A 178 16.91 10.35 -25.52
CA VAL A 178 16.41 10.06 -26.87
C VAL A 178 17.54 9.63 -27.79
N ARG A 179 18.63 10.41 -27.81
CA ARG A 179 19.79 10.16 -28.67
C ARG A 179 20.39 8.79 -28.38
N ASP A 180 20.47 8.43 -27.11
CA ASP A 180 21.11 7.20 -26.66
C ASP A 180 20.13 6.00 -26.62
N ALA A 181 18.84 6.19 -26.90
CA ALA A 181 17.79 5.16 -26.76
C ALA A 181 18.14 3.83 -27.47
N HIS A 182 18.74 3.90 -28.66
CA HIS A 182 19.17 2.72 -29.42
C HIS A 182 20.24 1.87 -28.69
N LYS A 183 21.04 2.47 -27.81
CA LYS A 183 22.09 1.79 -27.05
C LYS A 183 21.54 0.87 -25.95
N TYR A 184 20.25 0.97 -25.65
CA TYR A 184 19.57 0.20 -24.59
C TYR A 184 18.88 -1.07 -25.10
N GLU A 185 18.76 -1.26 -26.42
CA GLU A 185 17.88 -2.26 -27.04
C GLU A 185 18.19 -3.72 -26.65
N SER A 186 19.44 -4.04 -26.32
CA SER A 186 19.87 -5.37 -25.84
C SER A 186 20.04 -5.48 -24.33
N LYS A 187 19.89 -4.37 -23.59
CA LYS A 187 20.17 -4.27 -22.15
C LYS A 187 18.91 -4.12 -21.31
N ILE A 188 17.82 -3.69 -21.92
CA ILE A 188 16.57 -3.32 -21.25
C ILE A 188 15.41 -4.02 -21.94
N ASP A 189 14.67 -4.83 -21.18
CA ASP A 189 13.42 -5.43 -21.65
C ASP A 189 12.28 -4.39 -21.58
N LYS A 190 11.88 -3.88 -22.76
CA LYS A 190 10.85 -2.83 -22.87
C LYS A 190 9.53 -3.23 -22.18
N GLY A 191 9.14 -4.50 -22.23
CA GLY A 191 7.88 -4.99 -21.66
C GLY A 191 7.88 -5.01 -20.14
N ILE A 192 8.99 -5.44 -19.51
CA ILE A 192 9.17 -5.42 -18.06
C ILE A 192 9.09 -3.98 -17.53
N TYR A 193 9.79 -3.04 -18.17
CA TYR A 193 9.82 -1.66 -17.70
C TYR A 193 8.54 -0.88 -17.99
N LEU A 194 7.85 -1.16 -19.10
CA LEU A 194 6.52 -0.58 -19.34
C LEU A 194 5.53 -1.02 -18.25
N LYS A 195 5.57 -2.29 -17.87
CA LYS A 195 4.74 -2.81 -16.77
C LYS A 195 5.10 -2.14 -15.44
N ALA A 196 6.39 -2.00 -15.13
CA ALA A 196 6.85 -1.29 -13.94
C ALA A 196 6.37 0.17 -13.94
N TYR A 197 6.49 0.87 -15.07
CA TYR A 197 6.01 2.24 -15.24
C TYR A 197 4.51 2.37 -14.92
N HIS A 198 3.66 1.55 -15.54
CA HIS A 198 2.22 1.60 -15.27
C HIS A 198 1.90 1.34 -13.80
N GLN A 199 2.58 0.37 -13.19
CA GLN A 199 2.42 0.09 -11.76
C GLN A 199 2.80 1.28 -10.89
N ILE A 200 3.92 1.97 -11.17
CA ILE A 200 4.33 3.16 -10.41
C ILE A 200 3.35 4.32 -10.59
N VAL A 201 2.88 4.56 -11.80
CA VAL A 201 1.84 5.57 -12.08
C VAL A 201 0.57 5.28 -11.29
N ASP A 202 0.11 4.04 -11.29
CA ASP A 202 -1.11 3.62 -10.59
C ASP A 202 -0.93 3.74 -9.08
N ILE A 203 0.22 3.30 -8.54
CA ILE A 203 0.58 3.48 -7.12
C ILE A 203 0.55 4.95 -6.74
N HIS A 204 1.15 5.83 -7.54
CA HIS A 204 1.21 7.26 -7.24
C HIS A 204 -0.20 7.88 -7.19
N LYS A 205 -1.09 7.49 -8.12
CA LYS A 205 -2.49 7.90 -8.12
C LYS A 205 -3.25 7.35 -6.92
N ASP A 206 -3.09 6.07 -6.61
CA ASP A 206 -3.80 5.40 -5.52
C ASP A 206 -3.38 5.93 -4.16
N VAL A 207 -2.09 6.19 -3.94
CA VAL A 207 -1.59 6.85 -2.72
C VAL A 207 -2.19 8.25 -2.57
N ALA A 208 -2.17 9.07 -3.63
CA ALA A 208 -2.72 10.43 -3.59
C ALA A 208 -4.23 10.43 -3.32
N LYS A 209 -4.99 9.54 -3.97
CA LYS A 209 -6.44 9.38 -3.77
C LYS A 209 -6.74 8.89 -2.36
N THR A 210 -6.02 7.88 -1.89
CA THR A 210 -6.25 7.26 -0.57
C THR A 210 -5.91 8.22 0.56
N ARG A 211 -4.87 9.04 0.40
CA ARG A 211 -4.54 10.12 1.35
C ARG A 211 -5.70 11.11 1.51
N LYS A 212 -6.29 11.59 0.40
CA LYS A 212 -7.47 12.48 0.44
C LYS A 212 -8.67 11.83 1.14
N ILE A 213 -8.88 10.53 0.91
CA ILE A 213 -9.94 9.77 1.60
C ILE A 213 -9.66 9.73 3.11
N LEU A 214 -8.42 9.46 3.52
CA LEU A 214 -8.05 9.45 4.94
C LEU A 214 -8.20 10.82 5.61
N GLU A 215 -7.81 11.91 4.93
CA GLU A 215 -8.02 13.28 5.41
C GLU A 215 -9.51 13.57 5.66
N PHE A 216 -10.36 13.20 4.69
CA PHE A 216 -11.81 13.34 4.82
C PHE A 216 -12.36 12.49 5.97
N LEU A 217 -12.00 11.21 6.04
CA LEU A 217 -12.49 10.31 7.09
C LEU A 217 -12.02 10.75 8.49
N ALA A 218 -10.77 11.18 8.63
CA ALA A 218 -10.22 11.66 9.89
C ALA A 218 -10.93 12.94 10.37
N SER A 219 -11.18 13.90 9.47
CA SER A 219 -11.89 15.14 9.80
C SER A 219 -13.35 14.88 10.22
N CYS A 220 -14.07 14.02 9.50
CA CYS A 220 -15.43 13.61 9.89
C CYS A 220 -15.47 12.92 11.26
N CYS A 221 -14.50 12.04 11.55
CA CYS A 221 -14.45 11.34 12.84
C CYS A 221 -14.17 12.31 14.01
N LEU A 222 -13.28 13.28 13.83
CA LEU A 222 -13.00 14.32 14.83
C LEU A 222 -14.25 15.14 15.17
N HIS A 223 -15.02 15.56 14.16
CA HIS A 223 -16.25 16.31 14.35
C HIS A 223 -17.33 15.50 15.11
N VAL A 224 -17.47 14.21 14.77
CA VAL A 224 -18.42 13.32 15.47
C VAL A 224 -18.02 13.08 16.93
N LEU A 225 -16.72 12.95 17.21
CA LEU A 225 -16.22 12.75 18.57
C LEU A 225 -16.36 14.02 19.43
N ALA A 226 -16.10 15.20 18.87
CA ALA A 226 -16.32 16.49 19.55
C ALA A 226 -17.78 16.67 19.97
N ASN A 227 -18.72 16.41 19.06
CA ASN A 227 -20.16 16.55 19.34
C ASN A 227 -20.67 15.53 20.38
N ARG A 228 -20.05 14.36 20.50
CA ARG A 228 -20.40 13.37 21.55
C ARG A 228 -19.91 13.78 22.93
N ALA A 229 -18.74 14.43 23.02
CA ALA A 229 -18.19 14.92 24.27
C ALA A 229 -19.04 16.08 24.84
N GLU A 230 -19.56 16.95 23.98
CA GLU A 230 -20.44 18.05 24.39
C GLU A 230 -21.84 17.58 24.82
N GLY A 231 -22.36 16.51 24.21
CA GLY A 231 -23.67 15.94 24.58
C GLY A 231 -23.69 15.09 25.85
N SER A 232 -22.54 14.73 26.41
CA SER A 232 -22.41 13.94 27.65
C SER A 232 -22.09 14.78 28.90
N ALA A 233 -21.97 16.11 28.73
CA ALA A 233 -21.77 17.08 29.80
C ALA A 233 -23.06 17.84 30.19
N LYS A 234 -24.24 17.34 29.78
CA LYS A 234 -25.56 17.87 30.16
C LYS A 234 -26.36 16.85 30.96
#